data_AF-A0AAQ1P151-F1
#
_entry.id   AF-A0AAQ1P151-F1
#
_cell.length_a   1.000
_cell.length_b   1.000
_cell.length_c   1.000
_cell.angle_alpha   90.00
_cell.angle_beta   90.00
_cell.angle_gamma   90.00
#
_symmetry.space_group_name_H-M   'P 1'
#
loop_
_entity.id
_entity.type
_entity.pdbx_description
1 polymer ?
#
loop_
_entity_poly.entity_id
_entity_poly.type
_entity_poly.pdbx_seq_one_letter_code
_entity_poly.pdbx_strand_id
1 'polypeptide(L)'
;MQLNSLANIFSQTSHRPWPLPKSKPFMIQYWEELLFLHWEISKQFLDEILPQGLKADTFQGKAYVGLVPFRMKGVRPIFLPPLPWVSYFSELNVRTYVKTQGKPGIYFFSLDAGNRIIVEVARKYFHLPYLNADIHFKREGIKKEFHCFRIDSRANPGEFHVTYFPSSKIYQSKQNTLENWLTERYA
;
A
#
# COMPACT_ATOMS: atom_id res chain seq x y z
N MET A 1 11.29 -20.06 2.94
CA MET A 1 11.62 -18.83 2.19
C MET A 1 12.65 -18.09 3.02
N GLN A 2 13.94 -18.14 2.63
CA GLN A 2 15.00 -17.46 3.38
C GLN A 2 14.62 -15.98 3.49
N LEU A 3 14.65 -15.44 4.71
CA LEU A 3 14.63 -13.99 4.92
C LEU A 3 15.79 -13.44 4.08
N ASN A 4 15.49 -12.84 2.92
CA ASN A 4 16.50 -12.14 2.14
C ASN A 4 17.22 -11.21 3.12
N SER A 5 18.53 -11.41 3.30
CA SER A 5 19.30 -10.59 4.20
C SER A 5 19.07 -9.12 3.82
N LEU A 6 19.02 -8.22 4.81
CA LEU A 6 18.85 -6.78 4.52
C LEU A 6 19.87 -6.29 3.48
N ALA A 7 21.08 -6.88 3.47
CA ALA A 7 22.10 -6.66 2.46
C ALA A 7 21.62 -6.93 1.02
N ASN A 8 20.87 -8.01 0.78
CA ASN A 8 20.31 -8.34 -0.53
C ASN A 8 19.22 -7.38 -0.99
N ILE A 9 18.51 -6.74 -0.04
CA ILE A 9 17.51 -5.70 -0.37
C ILE A 9 18.24 -4.42 -0.79
N PHE A 10 19.29 -4.03 -0.06
CA PHE A 10 20.05 -2.81 -0.35
C PHE A 10 20.89 -2.88 -1.63
N SER A 11 21.17 -4.08 -2.15
CA SER A 11 21.88 -4.24 -3.43
C SER A 11 20.98 -4.13 -4.66
N GLN A 12 19.65 -4.25 -4.50
CA GLN A 12 18.69 -4.16 -5.59
C GLN A 12 18.18 -2.73 -5.76
N THR A 13 18.95 -1.88 -6.45
CA THR A 13 18.59 -0.46 -6.65
C THR A 13 18.36 -0.07 -8.10
N SER A 14 18.58 -0.98 -9.06
CA SER A 14 18.47 -0.69 -10.50
C SER A 14 17.08 -0.22 -10.94
N HIS A 15 16.04 -0.58 -10.19
CA HIS A 15 14.66 -0.16 -10.45
C HIS A 15 14.34 1.24 -9.92
N ARG A 16 15.22 1.86 -9.10
CA ARG A 16 14.93 3.13 -8.44
C ARG A 16 15.31 4.30 -9.35
N PRO A 17 14.40 5.27 -9.57
CA PRO A 17 14.75 6.52 -10.22
C PRO A 17 15.55 7.48 -9.32
N TRP A 18 15.62 7.19 -8.02
CA TRP A 18 16.27 8.03 -7.01
C TRP A 18 17.23 7.22 -6.12
N PRO A 19 18.33 7.84 -5.64
CA PRO A 19 19.26 7.18 -4.74
C PRO A 19 18.57 6.78 -3.43
N LEU A 20 19.15 5.80 -2.73
CA LEU A 20 18.68 5.44 -1.40
C LEU A 20 18.83 6.62 -0.42
N PRO A 21 17.91 6.80 0.53
CA PRO A 21 18.09 7.75 1.61
C PRO A 21 19.40 7.47 2.39
N LYS A 22 20.09 8.52 2.83
CA LYS A 22 21.29 8.40 3.67
C LYS A 22 20.99 7.90 5.08
N SER A 23 19.74 8.02 5.52
CA SER A 23 19.29 7.57 6.84
C SER A 23 19.27 6.05 6.93
N LYS A 24 19.62 5.51 8.09
CA LYS A 24 19.45 4.09 8.36
C LYS A 24 17.96 3.73 8.36
N PRO A 25 17.58 2.56 7.83
CA PRO A 25 16.21 2.07 7.95
C PRO A 25 15.83 1.97 9.43
N PHE A 26 14.56 2.22 9.75
CA PHE A 26 14.05 2.13 11.13
C PHE A 26 13.17 0.87 11.34
N MET A 27 12.42 0.49 10.31
CA MET A 27 11.38 -0.54 10.36
C MET A 27 11.56 -1.57 9.25
N ILE A 28 11.19 -2.82 9.53
CA ILE A 28 11.04 -3.90 8.55
C ILE A 28 9.57 -4.28 8.49
N GLN A 29 9.07 -4.49 7.27
CA GLN A 29 7.74 -5.00 7.01
C GLN A 29 7.78 -5.89 5.77
N TYR A 30 6.99 -6.96 5.77
CA TYR A 30 6.76 -7.81 4.61
C TYR A 30 5.30 -7.66 4.21
N TRP A 31 5.07 -7.35 2.94
CA TRP A 31 3.74 -7.29 2.37
C TRP A 31 3.50 -8.59 1.63
N GLU A 32 2.48 -9.33 2.03
CA GLU A 32 2.12 -10.63 1.47
C GLU A 32 0.70 -10.58 0.89
N GLU A 33 0.43 -11.45 -0.07
CA GLU A 33 -0.91 -11.65 -0.65
C GLU A 33 -1.53 -10.38 -1.26
N LEU A 34 -0.71 -9.48 -1.82
CA LEU A 34 -1.18 -8.23 -2.41
C LEU A 34 -2.12 -8.46 -3.59
N LEU A 35 -3.20 -7.68 -3.63
CA LEU A 35 -4.03 -7.48 -4.81
C LEU A 35 -4.05 -5.98 -5.12
N PHE A 36 -3.92 -5.63 -6.39
CA PHE A 36 -4.01 -4.26 -6.86
C PHE A 36 -5.25 -4.12 -7.75
N LEU A 37 -6.23 -3.35 -7.30
CA LEU A 37 -7.42 -3.01 -8.08
C LEU A 37 -7.39 -1.52 -8.38
N HIS A 38 -7.62 -1.13 -9.63
CA HIS A 38 -7.55 0.26 -10.05
C HIS A 38 -8.71 0.63 -10.94
N TRP A 39 -9.22 1.84 -10.75
CA TRP A 39 -10.26 2.44 -11.58
C TRP A 39 -9.75 3.77 -12.12
N GLU A 40 -10.03 4.00 -13.40
CA GLU A 40 -9.81 5.31 -14.02
C GLU A 40 -10.81 6.30 -13.43
N ILE A 41 -10.32 7.46 -13.02
CA ILE A 41 -11.11 8.55 -12.43
C ILE A 41 -10.72 9.85 -13.14
N SER A 42 -11.66 10.80 -13.22
CA SER A 42 -11.38 12.14 -13.74
C SER A 42 -10.21 12.78 -12.98
N LYS A 43 -9.21 13.23 -13.74
CA LYS A 43 -8.09 13.99 -13.19
C LYS A 43 -8.58 15.26 -12.48
N GLN A 44 -9.55 15.96 -13.08
CA GLN A 44 -10.13 17.18 -12.51
C GLN A 44 -10.76 16.91 -11.15
N PHE A 45 -11.55 15.84 -11.03
CA PHE A 45 -12.17 15.45 -9.77
C PHE A 45 -11.12 15.17 -8.68
N LEU A 46 -10.03 14.47 -9.02
CA LEU A 46 -8.94 14.22 -8.08
C LEU A 46 -8.24 15.51 -7.66
N ASP A 47 -7.93 16.41 -8.60
CA ASP A 47 -7.30 17.69 -8.28
C ASP A 47 -8.16 18.56 -7.35
N GLU A 48 -9.50 18.46 -7.43
CA GLU A 48 -10.43 19.21 -6.56
C GLU A 48 -10.43 18.70 -5.11
N ILE A 49 -10.23 17.40 -4.88
CA ILE A 49 -10.26 16.79 -3.54
C ILE A 49 -8.87 16.60 -2.91
N LEU A 50 -7.81 16.75 -3.69
CA LEU A 50 -6.44 16.62 -3.21
C LEU A 50 -6.03 17.84 -2.37
N PRO A 51 -5.22 17.65 -1.30
CA PRO A 51 -4.64 18.76 -0.56
C PRO A 51 -3.84 19.72 -1.45
N GLN A 52 -3.84 20.99 -1.08
CA GLN A 52 -3.08 22.02 -1.78
C GLN A 52 -1.59 21.62 -1.91
N GLY A 53 -1.04 21.81 -3.10
CA GLY A 53 0.36 21.47 -3.41
C GLY A 53 0.57 20.04 -3.94
N LEU A 54 -0.48 19.21 -3.95
CA LEU A 54 -0.52 17.94 -4.67
C LEU A 54 -1.34 18.12 -5.96
N LYS A 55 -0.89 17.45 -7.03
CA LYS A 55 -1.65 17.32 -8.28
C LYS A 55 -1.80 15.84 -8.61
N ALA A 56 -2.94 15.45 -9.17
CA ALA A 56 -3.14 14.11 -9.69
C ALA A 56 -2.10 13.82 -10.78
N ASP A 57 -1.39 12.70 -10.62
CA ASP A 57 -0.48 12.19 -11.64
C ASP A 57 -1.24 11.28 -12.61
N THR A 58 -0.80 11.27 -13.86
CA THR A 58 -1.51 10.57 -14.92
C THR A 58 -0.61 9.65 -15.73
N PHE A 59 -1.15 8.52 -16.14
CA PHE A 59 -0.57 7.67 -17.17
C PHE A 59 -1.35 7.88 -18.47
N GLN A 60 -0.68 8.33 -19.53
CA GLN A 60 -1.32 8.61 -20.82
C GLN A 60 -2.58 9.49 -20.69
N GLY A 61 -2.52 10.51 -19.82
CA GLY A 61 -3.62 11.45 -19.56
C GLY A 61 -4.70 10.94 -18.59
N LYS A 62 -4.61 9.70 -18.13
CA LYS A 62 -5.59 9.06 -17.24
C LYS A 62 -5.12 9.04 -15.80
N ALA A 63 -6.00 9.38 -14.86
CA ALA A 63 -5.74 9.31 -13.43
C ALA A 63 -6.44 8.10 -12.82
N TYR A 64 -5.94 7.62 -11.69
CA TYR A 64 -6.39 6.35 -11.10
C TYR A 64 -6.58 6.45 -9.59
N VAL A 65 -7.58 5.74 -9.09
CA VAL A 65 -7.72 5.38 -7.67
C VAL A 65 -7.49 3.88 -7.54
N GLY A 66 -6.74 3.49 -6.52
CA GLY A 66 -6.41 2.11 -6.21
C GLY A 66 -7.02 1.65 -4.88
N LEU A 67 -7.55 0.43 -4.90
CA LEU A 67 -7.80 -0.38 -3.70
C LEU A 67 -6.75 -1.48 -3.63
N VAL A 68 -5.98 -1.50 -2.54
CA VAL A 68 -4.90 -2.47 -2.35
C VAL A 68 -5.10 -3.20 -1.03
N PRO A 69 -5.80 -4.35 -1.03
CA PRO A 69 -5.83 -5.25 0.12
C PRO A 69 -4.57 -6.12 0.15
N PHE A 70 -4.02 -6.30 1.34
CA PHE A 70 -2.80 -7.09 1.55
C PHE A 70 -2.65 -7.48 3.02
N ARG A 71 -1.66 -8.35 3.28
CA ARG A 71 -1.28 -8.77 4.63
C ARG A 71 0.07 -8.16 5.00
N MET A 72 0.09 -7.50 6.14
CA MET A 72 1.28 -7.03 6.83
C MET A 72 1.85 -8.16 7.68
N LYS A 73 3.14 -8.43 7.52
CA LYS A 73 3.85 -9.48 8.25
C LYS A 73 5.17 -8.97 8.80
N GLY A 74 5.45 -9.32 10.05
CA GLY A 74 6.70 -9.03 10.72
C GLY A 74 7.01 -7.54 10.88
N VAL A 75 5.98 -6.68 10.92
CA VAL A 75 6.14 -5.22 11.11
C VAL A 75 6.83 -4.96 12.44
N ARG A 76 8.06 -4.43 12.41
CA ARG A 76 8.87 -4.24 13.62
C ARG A 76 10.01 -3.24 13.41
N PRO A 77 10.49 -2.57 14.47
CA PRO A 77 11.81 -1.94 14.47
C PRO A 77 12.91 -2.95 14.17
N ILE A 78 13.95 -2.56 13.43
CA ILE A 78 14.97 -3.49 12.92
C ILE A 78 15.63 -4.34 14.01
N PHE A 79 15.82 -3.76 15.20
CA PHE A 79 16.53 -4.37 16.32
C PHE A 79 15.63 -5.20 17.25
N LEU A 80 14.33 -5.22 17.03
CA LEU A 80 13.38 -5.93 17.89
C LEU A 80 12.76 -7.12 17.16
N PRO A 81 12.45 -8.25 17.83
CA PRO A 81 11.71 -9.35 17.22
C PRO A 81 10.27 -8.94 16.88
N PRO A 82 9.62 -9.60 15.91
CA PRO A 82 8.21 -9.37 15.65
C PRO A 82 7.37 -9.81 16.84
N LEU A 83 6.38 -9.01 17.22
CA LEU A 83 5.45 -9.31 18.30
C LEU A 83 4.14 -9.88 17.73
N PRO A 84 3.58 -10.96 18.32
CA PRO A 84 2.41 -11.64 17.76
C PRO A 84 1.21 -10.73 17.48
N TRP A 85 0.96 -9.74 18.33
CA TRP A 85 -0.26 -8.94 18.30
C TRP A 85 -0.18 -7.62 17.52
N VAL A 86 1.00 -7.21 17.08
CA VAL A 86 1.19 -5.91 16.39
C VAL A 86 1.98 -6.04 15.09
N SER A 87 2.75 -7.12 14.93
CA SER A 87 3.57 -7.32 13.74
C SER A 87 2.84 -8.00 12.59
N TYR A 88 1.61 -8.49 12.80
CA TYR A 88 0.84 -9.26 11.82
C TYR A 88 -0.60 -8.76 11.79
N PHE A 89 -1.04 -8.27 10.64
CA PHE A 89 -2.42 -7.79 10.43
C PHE A 89 -2.72 -7.67 8.94
N SER A 90 -3.99 -7.47 8.59
CA SER A 90 -4.40 -7.15 7.22
C SER A 90 -4.64 -5.65 7.10
N GLU A 91 -4.40 -5.12 5.90
CA GLU A 91 -4.58 -3.70 5.59
C GLU A 91 -5.23 -3.55 4.21
N LEU A 92 -6.10 -2.55 4.06
CA LEU A 92 -6.69 -2.13 2.80
C LEU A 92 -6.40 -0.64 2.58
N ASN A 93 -5.69 -0.34 1.49
CA ASN A 93 -5.37 1.04 1.12
C ASN A 93 -6.38 1.55 0.12
N VAL A 94 -6.95 2.72 0.36
CA VAL A 94 -7.62 3.55 -0.64
C VAL A 94 -6.66 4.68 -1.00
N ARG A 95 -6.16 4.70 -2.24
CA ARG A 95 -5.06 5.61 -2.62
C ARG A 95 -5.18 6.14 -4.03
N THR A 96 -4.50 7.24 -4.30
CA THR A 96 -4.32 7.78 -5.65
C THR A 96 -2.87 8.16 -5.91
N TYR A 97 -2.57 8.50 -7.15
CA TYR A 97 -1.24 8.81 -7.64
C TYR A 97 -1.10 10.32 -7.78
N VAL A 98 -0.09 10.89 -7.14
CA VAL A 98 0.13 12.32 -7.12
C VAL A 98 1.53 12.67 -7.58
N LYS A 99 1.72 13.94 -7.94
CA LYS A 99 3.02 14.52 -8.24
C LYS A 99 3.15 15.85 -7.52
N THR A 100 4.32 16.08 -6.92
CA THR A 100 4.69 17.35 -6.30
C THR A 100 6.12 17.72 -6.68
N GLN A 101 6.33 18.94 -7.18
CA GLN A 101 7.65 19.44 -7.61
C GLN A 101 8.41 18.46 -8.53
N GLY A 102 7.72 17.83 -9.48
CA GLY A 102 8.34 16.85 -10.37
C GLY A 102 8.45 15.43 -9.83
N LYS A 103 8.26 15.22 -8.53
CA LYS A 103 8.42 13.91 -7.87
C LYS A 103 7.09 13.14 -7.81
N PRO A 104 7.06 11.88 -8.25
CA PRO A 104 5.89 11.02 -8.10
C PRO A 104 5.68 10.66 -6.63
N GLY A 105 4.43 10.45 -6.25
CA GLY A 105 4.05 9.96 -4.94
C GLY A 105 2.72 9.23 -4.95
N ILE A 106 2.35 8.75 -3.76
CA ILE A 106 1.06 8.14 -3.46
C ILE A 106 0.40 8.99 -2.39
N TYR A 107 -0.87 9.31 -2.60
CA TYR A 107 -1.71 9.91 -1.58
C TYR A 107 -2.71 8.86 -1.08
N PHE A 108 -2.83 8.71 0.24
CA PHE A 108 -3.79 7.80 0.85
C PHE A 108 -5.04 8.57 1.26
N PHE A 109 -6.20 8.12 0.80
CA PHE A 109 -7.49 8.58 1.32
C PHE A 109 -7.81 7.86 2.63
N SER A 110 -7.55 6.56 2.70
CA SER A 110 -7.64 5.77 3.93
C SER A 110 -6.67 4.60 3.93
N LEU A 111 -6.33 4.16 5.15
CA LEU A 111 -5.57 2.95 5.44
C LEU A 111 -6.38 2.14 6.48
N ASP A 112 -7.23 1.25 6.00
CA ASP A 112 -8.08 0.43 6.85
C ASP A 112 -7.28 -0.76 7.37
N ALA A 113 -7.16 -0.91 8.69
CA ALA A 113 -6.31 -1.95 9.28
C ALA A 113 -7.00 -2.72 10.40
N GLY A 114 -6.74 -4.04 10.44
CA GLY A 114 -7.25 -4.98 11.43
C GLY A 114 -6.63 -4.87 12.83
N ASN A 115 -5.84 -3.82 13.10
CA ASN A 115 -5.06 -3.70 14.34
C ASN A 115 -5.15 -2.31 14.94
N ARG A 116 -5.95 -2.19 16.00
CA ARG A 116 -6.22 -0.92 16.67
C ARG A 116 -4.98 -0.25 17.27
N ILE A 117 -4.03 -1.03 17.81
CA ILE A 117 -2.81 -0.47 18.39
C ILE A 117 -1.97 0.19 17.28
N ILE A 118 -1.82 -0.49 16.14
CA ILE A 118 -1.10 0.04 14.99
C ILE A 118 -1.79 1.28 14.42
N VAL A 119 -3.12 1.27 14.31
CA VAL A 119 -3.90 2.42 13.84
C VAL A 119 -3.60 3.66 14.69
N GLU A 120 -3.71 3.57 16.01
CA GLU A 120 -3.50 4.73 16.88
C GLU A 120 -2.04 5.20 16.91
N VAL A 121 -1.07 4.27 16.92
CA VAL A 121 0.36 4.60 16.85
C VAL A 121 0.68 5.29 15.51
N ALA A 122 0.20 4.74 14.39
CA ALA A 122 0.53 5.26 13.08
C ALA A 122 -0.04 6.66 12.83
N ARG A 123 -1.28 6.91 13.27
CA ARG A 123 -1.87 8.26 13.24
C ARG A 123 -1.07 9.26 14.05
N LYS A 124 -0.64 8.88 15.26
CA LYS A 124 0.07 9.76 16.19
C LYS A 124 1.46 10.16 15.67
N TYR A 125 2.19 9.24 15.04
CA TYR A 125 3.60 9.46 14.69
C TYR A 125 3.88 9.63 13.19
N PHE A 126 3.03 9.10 12.30
CA PHE A 126 3.23 9.20 10.84
C PHE A 126 2.20 10.09 10.14
N HIS A 127 1.20 10.61 10.87
CA HIS A 127 0.13 11.46 10.33
C HIS A 127 -0.62 10.83 9.14
N LEU A 128 -0.68 9.50 9.12
CA LEU A 128 -1.34 8.74 8.07
C LEU A 128 -2.83 8.51 8.40
N PRO A 129 -3.72 8.44 7.40
CA PRO A 129 -5.17 8.31 7.58
C PRO A 129 -5.58 6.87 7.92
N TYR A 130 -4.97 6.29 8.95
CA TYR A 130 -5.34 4.96 9.44
C TYR A 130 -6.72 4.96 10.08
N LEU A 131 -7.47 3.90 9.82
CA LEU A 131 -8.82 3.65 10.32
C LEU A 131 -8.92 2.20 10.82
N ASN A 132 -9.64 2.00 11.91
CA ASN A 132 -9.95 0.67 12.43
C ASN A 132 -10.94 -0.05 11.50
N ALA A 133 -10.60 -1.28 11.14
CA ALA A 133 -11.46 -2.16 10.35
C ALA A 133 -11.45 -3.57 10.93
N ASP A 134 -12.55 -4.29 10.76
CA ASP A 134 -12.60 -5.73 10.91
C ASP A 134 -12.25 -6.37 9.57
N ILE A 135 -11.17 -7.15 9.52
CA ILE A 135 -10.62 -7.68 8.27
C ILE A 135 -10.39 -9.18 8.37
N HIS A 136 -11.08 -9.92 7.51
CA HIS A 136 -10.96 -11.36 7.37
C HIS A 136 -10.24 -11.70 6.07
N PHE A 137 -9.22 -12.56 6.17
CA PHE A 137 -8.54 -13.11 5.00
C PHE A 137 -8.53 -14.62 5.08
N LYS A 138 -8.98 -15.27 4.00
CA LYS A 138 -8.97 -16.72 3.84
C LYS A 138 -8.21 -17.10 2.58
N ARG A 139 -7.44 -18.18 2.65
CA ARG A 139 -6.74 -18.76 1.50
C ARG A 139 -7.05 -20.24 1.40
N GLU A 140 -7.53 -20.66 0.24
CA GLU A 140 -7.85 -22.05 -0.10
C GLU A 140 -7.10 -22.41 -1.39
N GLY A 141 -5.96 -23.09 -1.26
CA GLY A 141 -5.05 -23.34 -2.39
C GLY A 141 -4.52 -22.02 -2.98
N ILE A 142 -4.88 -21.75 -4.24
CA ILE A 142 -4.54 -20.53 -4.98
C ILE A 142 -5.61 -19.43 -4.87
N LYS A 143 -6.82 -19.77 -4.41
CA LYS A 143 -7.95 -18.86 -4.24
C LYS A 143 -7.77 -18.11 -2.92
N LYS A 144 -8.03 -16.81 -2.97
CA LYS A 144 -7.91 -15.89 -1.84
C LYS A 144 -9.19 -15.10 -1.71
N GLU A 145 -9.65 -14.95 -0.49
CA GLU A 145 -10.82 -14.17 -0.13
C GLU A 145 -10.39 -13.13 0.90
N PHE A 146 -10.78 -11.88 0.67
CA PHE A 146 -10.48 -10.77 1.55
C PHE A 146 -11.76 -9.98 1.77
N HIS A 147 -12.11 -9.78 3.04
CA HIS A 147 -13.28 -9.04 3.46
C HIS A 147 -12.87 -8.01 4.50
N CYS A 148 -13.25 -6.75 4.29
CA CYS A 148 -12.93 -5.64 5.16
C CYS A 148 -14.20 -4.83 5.44
N PHE A 149 -14.49 -4.64 6.71
CA PHE A 149 -15.53 -3.74 7.20
C PHE A 149 -14.90 -2.63 8.03
N ARG A 150 -15.03 -1.39 7.59
CA ARG A 150 -14.59 -0.24 8.38
C ARG A 150 -15.54 -0.03 9.55
N ILE A 151 -14.99 -0.03 10.75
CA ILE A 151 -15.73 0.16 12.02
C ILE A 151 -15.32 1.46 12.74
N ASP A 152 -14.52 2.29 12.09
CA ASP A 152 -13.98 3.52 12.67
C ASP A 152 -14.95 4.70 12.56
N SER A 153 -15.36 5.25 13.70
CA SER A 153 -16.25 6.42 13.78
C SER A 153 -15.70 7.71 13.13
N ARG A 154 -14.39 7.77 12.81
CA ARG A 154 -13.74 8.95 12.20
C ARG A 154 -14.07 9.10 10.70
N ALA A 155 -14.69 8.11 10.08
CA ALA A 155 -15.02 8.12 8.67
C ALA A 155 -16.36 7.43 8.41
N ASN A 156 -16.88 7.61 7.20
CA ASN A 156 -18.08 6.90 6.77
C ASN A 156 -17.85 5.39 6.76
N PRO A 157 -18.87 4.58 7.10
CA PRO A 157 -18.80 3.14 7.00
C PRO A 157 -18.43 2.73 5.58
N GLY A 158 -17.74 1.61 5.45
CA GLY A 158 -17.32 1.07 4.16
C GLY A 158 -17.09 -0.43 4.25
N GLU A 159 -17.46 -1.12 3.19
CA GLU A 159 -17.28 -2.56 3.05
C GLU A 159 -16.56 -2.85 1.74
N PHE A 160 -15.62 -3.79 1.79
CA PHE A 160 -14.93 -4.30 0.63
C PHE A 160 -14.80 -5.81 0.74
N HIS A 161 -15.36 -6.53 -0.23
CA HIS A 161 -15.26 -7.99 -0.33
C HIS A 161 -14.75 -8.37 -1.71
N VAL A 162 -13.73 -9.21 -1.75
CA VAL A 162 -13.17 -9.71 -3.01
C VAL A 162 -12.71 -11.15 -2.87
N THR A 163 -12.92 -11.90 -3.94
CA THR A 163 -12.29 -13.20 -4.16
C THR A 163 -11.42 -13.12 -5.41
N TYR A 164 -10.18 -13.56 -5.32
CA TYR A 164 -9.21 -13.48 -6.40
C TYR A 164 -8.27 -14.68 -6.44
N PHE A 165 -7.74 -14.96 -7.63
CA PHE A 165 -6.72 -15.96 -7.87
C PHE A 165 -5.88 -15.54 -9.09
N PRO A 166 -4.62 -15.99 -9.21
CA PRO A 166 -3.80 -15.70 -10.39
C PRO A 166 -4.42 -16.33 -11.65
N SER A 167 -4.62 -15.52 -12.69
CA SER A 167 -5.14 -15.97 -13.99
C SER A 167 -4.06 -16.18 -15.05
N SER A 168 -2.82 -15.80 -14.76
CA SER A 168 -1.70 -15.85 -15.70
C SER A 168 -0.41 -16.32 -15.03
N LYS A 169 0.60 -16.64 -15.86
CA LYS A 169 1.96 -16.91 -15.38
C LYS A 169 2.55 -15.62 -14.79
N ILE A 170 3.40 -15.78 -13.79
CA ILE A 170 4.14 -14.67 -13.19
C ILE A 170 5.01 -14.01 -14.27
N TYR A 171 5.00 -12.67 -14.30
CA TYR A 171 5.84 -11.86 -15.17
C TYR A 171 6.29 -10.61 -14.40
N GLN A 172 7.36 -9.97 -14.90
CA GLN A 172 7.81 -8.67 -14.41
C GLN A 172 7.19 -7.57 -15.28
N SER A 173 6.61 -6.55 -14.65
CA SER A 173 6.11 -5.39 -15.39
C SER A 173 7.26 -4.70 -16.10
N LYS A 174 7.02 -4.20 -17.31
CA LYS A 174 8.04 -3.50 -18.11
C LYS A 174 7.91 -2.01 -17.87
N GLN A 175 9.03 -1.30 -17.97
CA GLN A 175 9.01 0.16 -17.95
C GLN A 175 8.03 0.70 -18.99
N ASN A 176 7.36 1.80 -18.66
CA ASN A 176 6.35 2.48 -19.49
C ASN A 176 5.05 1.68 -19.73
N THR A 177 4.81 0.57 -19.04
CA THR A 177 3.47 -0.06 -19.01
C THR A 177 2.63 0.49 -17.86
N LEU A 178 1.31 0.31 -17.95
CA LEU A 178 0.38 0.76 -16.91
C LEU A 178 0.66 0.04 -15.58
N GLU A 179 0.94 -1.27 -15.60
CA GLU A 179 1.21 -2.06 -14.39
C GLU A 179 2.46 -1.55 -13.67
N ASN A 180 3.52 -1.24 -14.43
CA ASN A 180 4.75 -0.68 -13.89
C ASN A 180 4.50 0.72 -13.32
N TRP A 181 3.77 1.57 -14.05
CA TRP A 181 3.43 2.91 -13.57
C TRP A 181 2.57 2.89 -12.30
N LEU A 182 1.62 1.95 -12.17
CA LEU A 182 0.75 1.83 -10.99
C LEU A 182 1.48 1.29 -9.74
N THR A 183 2.61 0.59 -9.91
CA THR A 183 3.28 -0.14 -8.82
C THR A 183 4.62 0.47 -8.42
N GLU A 184 5.43 0.91 -9.38
CA GLU A 184 6.78 1.47 -9.14
C GLU A 184 6.74 2.98 -8.83
N ARG A 185 6.22 3.33 -7.66
CA ARG A 185 5.97 4.73 -7.24
C ARG A 185 6.88 5.24 -6.12
N TYR A 186 8.01 4.60 -5.90
CA TYR A 186 8.97 5.01 -4.87
C TYR A 186 9.76 6.27 -5.30
N ALA A 187 9.74 7.27 -4.43
CA ALA A 187 10.60 8.45 -4.49
C ALA A 187 11.78 8.35 -3.50
#